data_AF-A0A3M2AJY2-F1
#
_entry.id   AF-A0A3M2AJY2-F1
#
_cell.length_a   1.000
_cell.length_b   1.000
_cell.length_c   1.000
_cell.angle_alpha   90.00
_cell.angle_beta   90.00
_cell.angle_gamma   90.00
#
_symmetry.space_group_name_H-M   'P 1'
#
loop_
_entity.id
_entity.type
_entity.pdbx_description
1 polymer ?
#
loop_
_entity_poly.entity_id
_entity_poly.type
_entity_poly.pdbx_seq_one_letter_code
_entity_poly.pdbx_strand_id
1 'polypeptide(L)'
;MYKKWFRQRPLLSLPQVVVLLGVVAALFIALDLNRRAQSGRLVGVDQARLEEEVRLESTRQAELQATLDYVQQEDYVESYARNEAGYIKPGEKRVVPLVIEATPLPTPPPPPTPDPALNARPWQAWWQLLTDVPLPGQ
;
A
#
# COMPACT_ATOMS: atom_id res chain seq x y z
N MET A 1 -80.46 57.37 6.05
CA MET A 1 -79.60 57.57 4.86
C MET A 1 -78.49 56.52 4.88
N TYR A 2 -78.48 55.65 3.86
CA TYR A 2 -77.45 54.67 3.42
C TYR A 2 -76.71 53.77 4.43
N LYS A 3 -77.16 52.50 4.51
CA LYS A 3 -76.37 51.34 4.95
C LYS A 3 -75.62 50.77 3.73
N LYS A 4 -74.34 51.14 3.54
CA LYS A 4 -73.48 50.55 2.50
C LYS A 4 -72.99 49.19 2.96
N TRP A 5 -73.54 48.15 2.33
CA TRP A 5 -73.12 46.77 2.47
C TRP A 5 -71.75 46.57 1.83
N PHE A 6 -70.75 46.20 2.64
CA PHE A 6 -69.45 45.72 2.16
C PHE A 6 -69.66 44.39 1.44
N ARG A 7 -69.73 44.42 0.10
CA ARG A 7 -69.58 43.23 -0.72
C ARG A 7 -68.10 42.85 -0.77
N GLN A 8 -67.70 41.91 0.07
CA GLN A 8 -66.40 41.26 -0.07
C GLN A 8 -66.44 40.41 -1.35
N ARG A 9 -65.67 40.79 -2.36
CA ARG A 9 -65.37 39.89 -3.47
C ARG A 9 -64.38 38.84 -2.92
N PRO A 10 -64.66 37.53 -3.03
CA PRO A 10 -63.68 36.54 -2.60
C PRO A 10 -62.41 36.72 -3.45
N LEU A 11 -61.26 36.86 -2.78
CA LEU A 11 -59.96 37.09 -3.43
C LEU A 11 -59.49 35.89 -4.29
N LEU A 12 -60.17 34.74 -4.15
CA LEU A 12 -59.87 33.48 -4.84
C LEU A 12 -61.14 32.87 -5.39
N SER A 13 -61.10 32.43 -6.65
CA SER A 13 -62.19 31.68 -7.27
C SER A 13 -62.14 30.20 -6.84
N LEU A 14 -63.30 29.55 -6.77
CA LEU A 14 -63.44 28.11 -6.47
C LEU A 14 -62.44 27.20 -7.23
N PRO A 15 -62.25 27.33 -8.57
CA PRO A 15 -61.26 26.52 -9.28
C PRO A 15 -59.82 26.81 -8.84
N GLN A 16 -59.48 28.06 -8.49
CA GLN A 16 -58.14 28.38 -7.96
C GLN A 16 -57.89 27.71 -6.61
N VAL A 17 -58.90 27.62 -5.74
CA VAL A 17 -58.78 26.91 -4.45
C VAL A 17 -58.53 25.42 -4.66
N VAL A 18 -59.25 24.78 -5.60
CA VAL A 18 -59.06 23.35 -5.90
C VAL A 18 -57.66 23.09 -6.46
N VAL A 19 -57.17 23.92 -7.39
CA VAL A 19 -55.82 23.80 -7.94
C VAL A 19 -54.77 23.99 -6.85
N LEU A 20 -54.92 25.00 -5.99
CA LEU A 20 -54.01 25.24 -4.87
C LEU A 20 -53.95 24.02 -3.94
N LEU A 21 -55.10 23.45 -3.60
CA LEU A 21 -55.19 22.27 -2.72
C LEU A 21 -54.55 21.04 -3.38
N GLY A 22 -54.74 20.86 -4.69
CA GLY A 22 -54.07 19.83 -5.47
C GLY A 22 -52.55 19.99 -5.49
N VAL A 23 -52.04 21.21 -5.67
CA VAL A 23 -50.60 21.50 -5.62
C VAL A 23 -50.03 21.24 -4.23
N VAL A 24 -50.72 21.65 -3.17
CA VAL A 24 -50.30 21.38 -1.78
C VAL A 24 -50.29 19.88 -1.52
N ALA A 25 -51.32 19.14 -1.93
CA ALA A 25 -51.35 17.69 -1.79
C ALA A 25 -50.22 17.00 -2.56
N ALA A 26 -49.96 17.41 -3.80
CA ALA A 26 -48.86 16.90 -4.60
C ALA A 26 -47.49 17.18 -3.94
N LEU A 27 -47.31 18.38 -3.37
CA LEU A 27 -46.10 18.74 -2.64
C LEU A 27 -45.90 17.86 -1.41
N PHE A 28 -46.97 17.61 -0.64
CA PHE A 28 -46.92 16.70 0.52
C PHE A 28 -46.53 15.28 0.12
N ILE A 29 -47.12 14.73 -0.95
CA ILE A 29 -46.79 13.41 -1.46
C ILE A 29 -45.33 13.35 -1.93
N ALA A 30 -44.87 14.35 -2.68
CA ALA A 30 -43.49 14.43 -3.15
C ALA A 30 -42.48 14.44 -1.98
N LEU A 31 -42.77 15.20 -0.92
CA LEU A 31 -41.94 15.23 0.28
C LEU A 31 -41.92 13.89 1.02
N ASP A 32 -43.07 13.23 1.17
CA ASP A 32 -43.15 11.92 1.82
C ASP A 32 -42.39 10.85 1.04
N LEU A 33 -42.58 10.78 -0.28
CA LEU A 33 -41.87 9.85 -1.15
C LEU A 33 -40.36 10.09 -1.14
N ASN A 34 -39.92 11.36 -1.17
CA ASN A 34 -38.51 11.69 -1.09
C ASN A 34 -37.90 11.26 0.25
N ARG A 35 -38.59 11.50 1.37
CA ARG A 35 -38.14 11.05 2.71
C ARG A 35 -38.02 9.52 2.78
N ARG A 36 -39.04 8.80 2.32
CA ARG A 36 -39.03 7.32 2.28
C ARG A 36 -37.91 6.77 1.40
N ALA A 37 -37.69 7.36 0.23
CA ALA A 37 -36.61 6.96 -0.67
C ALA A 37 -35.23 7.17 -0.05
N GLN A 38 -35.01 8.27 0.68
CA GLN A 38 -33.76 8.52 1.41
C GLN A 38 -33.54 7.48 2.51
N SER A 39 -34.55 7.21 3.35
CA SER A 39 -34.45 6.20 4.40
C SER A 39 -34.20 4.79 3.84
N GLY A 40 -34.89 4.42 2.76
CA GLY A 40 -34.68 3.12 2.11
C GLY A 40 -33.27 2.95 1.54
N ARG A 41 -32.67 4.02 1.00
CA ARG A 41 -31.27 3.99 0.53
C ARG A 41 -30.26 3.83 1.66
N LEU A 42 -30.45 4.54 2.78
CA LEU A 42 -29.56 4.41 3.94
C LEU A 42 -29.58 2.99 4.49
N VAL A 43 -30.77 2.41 4.68
CA VAL A 43 -30.93 1.03 5.13
C VAL A 43 -30.30 0.04 4.14
N GLY A 44 -30.47 0.23 2.84
CA GLY A 44 -29.86 -0.63 1.82
C GLY A 44 -28.33 -0.58 1.81
N VAL A 45 -27.74 0.60 2.00
CA VAL A 45 -26.28 0.76 2.11
C VAL A 45 -25.75 0.10 3.38
N ASP A 46 -26.42 0.28 4.52
CA ASP A 46 -26.03 -0.34 5.78
C ASP A 46 -26.10 -1.86 5.72
N GLN A 47 -27.15 -2.40 5.09
CA GLN A 47 -27.29 -3.83 4.87
C GLN A 47 -26.15 -4.37 4.00
N ALA A 48 -25.87 -3.75 2.85
CA ALA A 48 -24.80 -4.19 1.96
C ALA A 48 -23.42 -4.14 2.64
N ARG A 49 -23.18 -3.12 3.47
CA ARG A 49 -21.95 -3.00 4.27
C ARG A 49 -21.82 -4.14 5.29
N LEU A 50 -22.90 -4.47 6.00
CA LEU A 50 -22.92 -5.56 6.98
C LEU A 50 -22.74 -6.93 6.31
N GLU A 51 -23.37 -7.15 5.15
CA GLU A 51 -23.21 -8.38 4.37
C GLU A 51 -21.75 -8.58 3.92
N GLU A 52 -21.08 -7.51 3.49
CA GLU A 52 -19.66 -7.53 3.15
C GLU A 52 -18.79 -7.88 4.36
N GLU A 53 -19.05 -7.24 5.51
CA GLU A 53 -18.31 -7.47 6.76
C GLU A 53 -18.45 -8.93 7.23
N VAL A 54 -19.66 -9.49 7.16
CA VAL A 54 -19.92 -10.90 7.47
C VAL A 54 -19.18 -11.82 6.49
N ARG A 55 -19.17 -11.50 5.19
CA ARG A 55 -18.47 -12.30 4.19
C ARG A 55 -16.96 -12.34 4.45
N LEU A 56 -16.37 -11.18 4.73
CA LEU A 56 -14.94 -11.07 5.06
C LEU A 56 -14.60 -11.89 6.32
N GLU A 57 -15.38 -11.76 7.39
CA GLU A 57 -15.11 -12.48 8.62
C GLU A 57 -15.35 -13.99 8.48
N SER A 58 -16.35 -14.41 7.69
CA SER A 58 -16.56 -15.84 7.40
C SER A 58 -15.41 -16.46 6.61
N THR A 59 -14.80 -15.69 5.70
CA THR A 59 -13.64 -16.13 4.92
C THR A 59 -12.44 -16.27 5.84
N ARG A 60 -12.21 -15.26 6.69
CA ARG A 60 -11.14 -15.29 7.70
C ARG A 60 -11.29 -16.46 8.66
N GLN A 61 -12.51 -16.74 9.12
CA GLN A 61 -12.77 -17.88 9.98
C GLN A 61 -12.42 -19.21 9.30
N ALA A 62 -12.77 -19.37 8.02
CA ALA A 62 -12.45 -20.57 7.25
C ALA A 62 -10.92 -20.75 7.08
N GLU A 63 -10.19 -19.67 6.79
CA GLU A 63 -8.73 -19.67 6.68
C GLU A 63 -8.05 -20.03 8.01
N LEU A 64 -8.53 -19.44 9.12
CA LEU A 64 -8.02 -19.74 10.46
C LEU A 64 -8.31 -21.19 10.85
N GLN A 65 -9.49 -21.72 10.52
CA GLN A 65 -9.82 -23.12 10.77
C GLN A 65 -8.91 -24.06 9.98
N ALA A 66 -8.68 -23.78 8.69
CA ALA A 66 -7.78 -24.56 7.85
C ALA A 66 -6.34 -24.53 8.39
N THR A 67 -5.90 -23.38 8.91
CA THR A 67 -4.59 -23.24 9.54
C THR A 67 -4.51 -24.06 10.82
N LEU A 68 -5.53 -24.01 11.69
CA LEU A 68 -5.62 -24.81 12.91
C LEU A 68 -5.57 -26.31 12.60
N ASP A 69 -6.27 -26.75 11.56
CA ASP A 69 -6.27 -28.14 11.15
C ASP A 69 -4.90 -28.57 10.63
N TYR A 70 -4.23 -27.72 9.84
CA TYR A 70 -2.89 -27.99 9.32
C TYR A 70 -1.82 -28.09 10.42
N VAL A 71 -1.79 -27.16 11.38
CA VAL A 71 -0.77 -27.15 12.45
C VAL A 71 -0.89 -28.33 13.42
N GLN A 72 -2.04 -29.02 13.43
CA GLN A 72 -2.25 -30.23 14.22
C GLN A 72 -1.74 -31.51 13.53
N GLN A 73 -1.35 -31.44 12.25
CA GLN A 73 -0.85 -32.60 11.50
C GLN A 73 0.61 -32.90 11.82
N GLU A 74 0.98 -34.19 11.77
CA GLU A 74 2.37 -34.64 12.01
C GLU A 74 3.37 -34.04 11.01
N ASP A 75 2.96 -33.81 9.77
CA ASP A 75 3.80 -33.18 8.74
C ASP A 75 4.22 -31.75 9.13
N TYR A 76 3.29 -30.99 9.72
CA TYR A 76 3.62 -29.67 10.27
C TYR A 76 4.62 -29.79 11.41
N VAL A 77 4.42 -30.72 12.35
CA VAL A 77 5.34 -30.96 13.47
C VAL A 77 6.73 -31.33 12.98
N GLU A 78 6.86 -32.19 11.97
CA GLU A 78 8.15 -32.54 11.37
C GLU A 78 8.80 -31.33 10.68
N SER A 79 8.03 -30.57 9.90
CA SER A 79 8.54 -29.39 9.21
C SER A 79 9.05 -28.33 10.19
N TYR A 80 8.30 -28.07 11.27
CA TYR A 80 8.68 -27.15 12.34
C TYR A 80 9.93 -27.65 13.07
N ALA A 81 9.95 -28.94 13.44
CA ALA A 81 11.09 -29.57 14.09
C ALA A 81 12.38 -29.41 13.27
N ARG A 82 12.31 -29.59 11.95
CA ARG A 82 13.49 -29.49 11.07
C ARG A 82 13.90 -28.06 10.78
N ASN A 83 12.95 -27.21 10.41
CA ASN A 83 13.21 -25.88 9.86
C ASN A 83 13.39 -24.82 10.93
N GLU A 84 12.59 -24.88 12.00
CA GLU A 84 12.57 -23.86 13.05
C GLU A 84 13.32 -24.31 14.31
N ALA A 85 13.08 -25.55 14.78
CA ALA A 85 13.72 -26.08 15.99
C ALA A 85 15.11 -26.70 15.75
N GLY A 86 15.48 -26.94 14.49
CA GLY A 86 16.77 -27.52 14.11
C GLY A 86 17.00 -28.96 14.59
N TYR A 87 15.92 -29.69 14.89
CA TYR A 87 15.93 -31.10 15.22
C TYR A 87 16.15 -31.98 13.98
N ILE A 88 16.74 -33.15 14.23
CA ILE A 88 17.06 -34.16 13.21
C ILE A 88 16.57 -35.53 13.69
N LYS A 89 16.18 -36.41 12.76
CA LYS A 89 15.76 -37.78 13.11
C LYS A 89 16.95 -38.63 13.58
N PRO A 90 16.73 -39.68 14.37
CA PRO A 90 17.80 -40.63 14.70
C PRO A 90 18.49 -41.16 13.44
N GLY A 91 19.83 -41.06 13.40
CA GLY A 91 20.65 -41.51 12.26
C GLY A 91 20.97 -40.41 11.23
N GLU A 92 20.33 -39.26 11.29
CA GLU A 92 20.67 -38.10 10.46
C GLU A 92 21.92 -37.37 10.99
N LYS A 93 22.64 -36.65 10.11
CA LYS A 93 23.82 -35.85 10.46
C LYS A 93 23.61 -34.40 10.06
N ARG A 94 23.72 -33.47 11.01
CA ARG A 94 23.68 -32.02 10.73
C ARG A 94 25.03 -31.55 10.21
N VAL A 95 25.07 -31.04 8.97
CA VAL A 95 26.27 -30.46 8.36
C VAL A 95 26.21 -28.95 8.51
N VAL A 96 27.20 -28.38 9.20
CA VAL A 96 27.36 -26.92 9.32
C VAL A 96 28.57 -26.52 8.47
N PRO A 97 28.39 -25.75 7.38
CA PRO A 97 29.51 -25.26 6.60
C PRO A 97 30.38 -24.34 7.46
N LEU A 98 31.65 -24.72 7.64
CA LEU A 98 32.66 -23.85 8.20
C LEU A 98 33.15 -22.95 7.07
N VAL A 99 32.84 -21.65 7.14
CA VAL A 99 33.49 -20.66 6.29
C VAL A 99 34.91 -20.50 6.83
N ILE A 100 35.86 -21.17 6.18
CA ILE A 100 37.27 -20.94 6.43
C ILE A 100 37.59 -19.64 5.70
N GLU A 101 37.76 -18.55 6.44
CA GLU A 101 38.35 -17.33 5.88
C GLU A 101 39.66 -17.72 5.23
N ALA A 102 39.77 -17.57 3.91
CA ALA A 102 41.01 -17.80 3.21
C ALA A 102 42.05 -16.85 3.80
N THR A 103 43.21 -17.38 4.20
CA THR A 103 44.36 -16.56 4.57
C THR A 103 44.59 -15.55 3.43
N PRO A 104 44.55 -14.23 3.70
CA PRO A 104 44.72 -13.25 2.65
C PRO A 104 46.05 -13.51 1.95
N LEU A 105 46.01 -13.74 0.64
CA LEU A 105 47.24 -13.86 -0.14
C LEU A 105 47.99 -12.52 -0.05
N PRO A 106 49.32 -12.54 0.09
CA PRO A 106 50.10 -11.31 0.05
C PRO A 106 49.82 -10.60 -1.28
N THR A 107 49.42 -9.34 -1.20
CA THR A 107 49.27 -8.47 -2.36
C THR A 107 50.59 -8.45 -3.12
N PRO A 108 50.62 -8.76 -4.43
CA PRO A 108 51.85 -8.70 -5.20
C PRO A 108 52.45 -7.29 -5.11
N PRO A 109 53.80 -7.18 -5.07
CA PRO A 109 54.44 -5.87 -5.07
C PRO A 109 54.00 -5.10 -6.33
N PRO A 110 53.82 -3.77 -6.23
CA PRO A 110 53.51 -2.96 -7.40
C PRO A 110 54.60 -3.16 -8.46
N PRO A 111 54.24 -3.12 -9.77
CA PRO A 111 55.23 -3.15 -10.83
C PRO A 111 56.23 -1.99 -10.63
N PRO A 112 57.51 -2.18 -11.01
CA PRO A 112 58.49 -1.11 -10.90
C PRO A 112 57.99 0.11 -11.67
N THR A 113 58.02 1.28 -11.02
CA THR A 113 57.76 2.55 -11.70
C THR A 113 58.75 2.69 -12.86
N PRO A 114 58.28 2.88 -14.11
CA PRO A 114 59.18 3.10 -15.24
C PRO A 114 60.09 4.29 -14.95
N ASP A 115 61.40 4.15 -15.19
CA ASP A 115 62.33 5.27 -15.06
C ASP A 115 62.02 6.29 -16.17
N PRO A 116 61.56 7.51 -15.84
CA PRO A 116 61.25 8.53 -16.84
C PRO A 116 62.48 8.94 -17.66
N ALA A 117 63.69 8.70 -17.16
CA ALA A 117 64.93 8.97 -17.90
C ALA A 117 65.10 8.08 -19.13
N LEU A 118 64.56 6.85 -19.13
CA LEU A 118 64.65 5.93 -20.27
C LEU A 118 63.87 6.43 -21.50
N ASN A 119 62.85 7.26 -21.28
CA ASN A 119 62.03 7.86 -22.35
C ASN A 119 62.28 9.36 -22.54
N ALA A 120 63.23 9.94 -21.80
CA ALA A 120 63.53 11.37 -21.87
C ALA A 120 64.33 11.72 -23.12
N ARG A 121 64.01 12.85 -23.75
CA ARG A 121 64.85 13.42 -24.80
C ARG A 121 66.13 13.98 -24.17
N PRO A 122 67.27 14.01 -24.87
CA PRO A 122 68.56 14.44 -24.29
C PRO A 122 68.51 15.81 -23.60
N TRP A 123 67.78 16.78 -24.16
CA TRP A 123 67.65 18.11 -23.56
C TRP A 123 66.86 18.11 -22.23
N GLN A 124 65.93 17.17 -22.03
CA GLN A 124 65.15 17.03 -20.80
C GLN A 124 66.02 16.50 -19.67
N ALA A 125 66.91 15.54 -19.97
CA ALA A 125 67.89 15.03 -18.99
C ALA A 125 68.87 16.12 -18.53
N TRP A 126 69.36 16.96 -19.46
CA TRP A 126 70.21 18.11 -19.12
C TRP A 126 69.49 19.14 -18.25
N TRP A 127 68.23 19.41 -18.55
CA TRP A 127 67.42 20.32 -17.76
C TRP A 127 67.19 19.81 -16.34
N GLN A 128 66.99 18.50 -16.15
CA GLN A 128 66.84 17.87 -14.84
C GLN A 128 68.12 17.97 -13.99
N LEU A 129 69.30 17.74 -14.57
CA LEU A 129 70.58 17.92 -13.85
C LEU A 129 70.78 19.34 -13.31
N LEU A 130 70.22 20.33 -14.00
CA LEU A 130 70.38 21.74 -13.64
C LEU A 130 69.33 22.22 -12.64
N THR A 131 68.16 21.57 -12.59
CA THR A 131 67.00 22.03 -11.82
C THR A 131 66.56 21.09 -10.70
N ASP A 132 66.99 19.83 -10.71
CA ASP A 132 66.64 18.76 -9.75
C ASP A 132 65.11 18.51 -9.63
N VAL A 133 64.35 18.91 -10.66
CA VAL A 133 62.89 18.76 -10.72
C VAL A 133 62.53 17.45 -11.46
N PRO A 134 61.75 16.53 -10.85
CA PRO A 134 61.26 15.34 -11.54
C PRO A 134 60.29 15.73 -12.67
N LEU A 135 60.44 15.11 -13.85
CA LEU A 135 59.55 15.35 -15.00
C LEU A 135 58.11 15.01 -14.58
N PRO A 136 57.12 15.91 -14.79
CA PRO A 136 55.73 15.58 -14.55
C PRO A 136 55.34 14.44 -15.50
N GLY A 137 54.89 13.32 -14.93
CA GLY A 137 54.57 12.11 -15.67
C GLY A 137 53.56 12.40 -16.78
N GLN A 138 53.86 11.88 -17.97
CA GLN A 138 52.89 11.66 -19.04
C GLN A 138 52.51 10.20 -19.09
#